data_AF-X0UUW4-F1
#
_entry.id   AF-X0UUW4-F1
#
_cell.length_a   1.000
_cell.length_b   1.000
_cell.length_c   1.000
_cell.angle_alpha   90.00
_cell.angle_beta   90.00
_cell.angle_gamma   90.00
#
_symmetry.space_group_name_H-M   'P 1'
#
loop_
_entity.id
_entity.type
_entity.pdbx_description
1 polymer ?
#
loop_
_entity_poly.entity_id
_entity_poly.type
_entity_poly.pdbx_seq_one_letter_code
_entity_poly.pdbx_strand_id
1 'polypeptide(L)' 'MGILVALFALGYFITIGDHTVPATVDQDPSLPSITINGYTYHGETYGDPTNPVVIILHGGPGSDYRSILNLQ' A
#
# COMPACT_ATOMS: atom_id res chain seq x y z
N MET A 1 6.80 -31.99 -18.17
CA MET A 1 5.63 -31.14 -18.46
C MET A 1 4.44 -31.45 -17.55
N GLY A 2 4.00 -32.70 -17.40
CA GLY A 2 2.86 -33.06 -16.54
C GLY A 2 2.96 -32.59 -15.07
N ILE A 3 4.12 -32.70 -14.43
CA ILE A 3 4.30 -32.25 -13.04
C ILE A 3 4.19 -30.74 -12.87
N LEU A 4 4.72 -29.94 -13.81
CA LEU A 4 4.64 -28.48 -13.76
C LEU A 4 3.19 -28.00 -13.93
N VAL A 5 2.44 -28.66 -14.81
CA VAL A 5 1.01 -28.39 -15.00
C VAL A 5 0.22 -28.77 -13.74
N ALA A 6 0.54 -29.90 -13.11
CA ALA A 6 -0.11 -30.30 -11.85
C ALA A 6 0.18 -29.32 -10.70
N LEU A 7 1.43 -28.86 -10.57
CA LEU A 7 1.81 -27.85 -9.58
C LEU A 7 1.15 -26.49 -9.84
N PHE A 8 1.05 -26.08 -11.10
CA PHE A 8 0.32 -24.85 -11.47
C PHE A 8 -1.16 -24.96 -11.16
N ALA A 9 -1.82 -26.05 -11.54
CA ALA A 9 -3.23 -26.28 -11.25
C ALA A 9 -3.49 -26.31 -9.74
N LEU A 10 -2.64 -27.01 -8.97
CA LEU A 10 -2.71 -27.01 -7.52
C LEU A 10 -2.57 -25.58 -6.96
N GLY A 11 -1.56 -24.83 -7.40
CA GLY A 11 -1.33 -23.43 -7.01
C GLY A 11 -2.54 -22.53 -7.30
N TYR A 12 -3.17 -22.69 -8.47
CA TYR A 12 -4.38 -21.97 -8.84
C TYR A 12 -5.55 -22.31 -7.91
N PHE A 13 -5.82 -23.61 -7.67
CA PHE A 13 -6.93 -24.03 -6.82
C PHE A 13 -6.73 -23.70 -5.34
N ILE A 14 -5.51 -23.61 -4.83
CA ILE A 14 -5.26 -23.18 -3.44
C ILE A 14 -5.28 -21.66 -3.26
N THR A 15 -5.22 -20.88 -4.34
CA THR A 15 -5.23 -19.40 -4.29
C THR A 15 -6.53 -18.78 -4.79
N ILE A 16 -7.43 -19.57 -5.39
CA ILE A 16 -8.76 -19.10 -5.78
C ILE A 16 -9.62 -18.86 -4.54
N GLY A 17 -10.28 -17.71 -4.48
CA GLY A 17 -11.15 -17.33 -3.37
C GLY A 17 -11.16 -15.83 -3.12
N ASP A 18 -11.92 -15.43 -2.11
CA ASP A 18 -11.96 -14.05 -1.65
C ASP A 18 -10.76 -13.78 -0.73
N HIS A 19 -10.07 -12.69 -1.00
CA HIS A 19 -8.94 -12.22 -0.20
C HIS A 19 -9.30 -10.86 0.39
N THR A 20 -9.08 -10.70 1.69
CA THR A 20 -9.22 -9.39 2.31
C THR A 20 -7.99 -8.54 2.00
N VAL A 21 -8.23 -7.33 1.52
CA VAL A 21 -7.21 -6.29 1.44
C VAL A 21 -7.34 -5.38 2.66
N PRO A 22 -6.25 -4.84 3.21
CA PRO A 22 -6.32 -3.84 4.27
C PRO A 22 -7.20 -2.66 3.86
N ALA A 23 -7.92 -2.08 4.82
CA ALA A 23 -8.71 -0.88 4.60
C ALA A 23 -7.80 0.28 4.12
N THR A 24 -8.30 1.06 3.17
CA THR A 24 -7.67 2.31 2.73
C THR A 24 -8.33 3.49 3.45
N VAL A 25 -7.80 4.70 3.27
CA VAL A 25 -8.36 5.94 3.86
C VAL A 25 -9.81 6.24 3.45
N ASP A 26 -10.32 5.59 2.39
CA ASP A 26 -11.73 5.65 2.01
C ASP A 26 -12.63 4.82 2.93
N GLN A 27 -12.12 3.74 3.53
CA GLN A 27 -12.88 2.85 4.41
C GLN A 27 -12.57 3.05 5.90
N ASP A 28 -11.38 3.54 6.24
CA ASP A 28 -10.95 3.74 7.62
C ASP A 28 -10.41 5.17 7.83
N PRO A 29 -11.20 6.07 8.45
CA PRO A 29 -10.79 7.45 8.73
C PRO A 29 -9.77 7.56 9.88
N SER A 30 -9.48 6.47 10.60
CA SER A 30 -8.44 6.47 11.64
C SER A 30 -7.02 6.39 11.06
N LEU A 31 -6.88 6.03 9.79
CA LEU A 31 -5.60 5.98 9.08
C LEU A 31 -5.07 7.41 8.84
N PRO A 32 -3.74 7.62 8.93
CA PRO A 32 -3.13 8.90 8.62
C PRO A 32 -3.48 9.35 7.21
N SER A 33 -3.98 10.58 7.09
CA SER A 33 -4.50 11.09 5.82
C SER A 33 -4.31 12.58 5.64
N ILE A 34 -4.28 12.99 4.38
CA ILE A 34 -4.22 14.39 3.95
C ILE A 34 -5.30 14.58 2.88
N THR A 35 -6.11 15.64 3.02
CA THR A 35 -7.13 16.00 2.02
C THR A 35 -6.60 17.10 1.11
N ILE A 36 -6.59 16.85 -0.20
CA ILE A 36 -6.14 17.80 -1.24
C ILE A 36 -7.20 17.87 -2.33
N ASN A 37 -7.69 19.08 -2.63
CA ASN A 37 -8.71 19.31 -3.65
C ASN A 37 -9.97 18.43 -3.49
N GLY A 38 -10.37 18.13 -2.25
CA GLY A 38 -11.54 17.29 -1.95
C GLY A 38 -11.30 15.78 -2.02
N TYR A 39 -10.08 15.32 -2.27
CA TYR A 39 -9.70 13.91 -2.26
C TYR A 39 -8.86 13.58 -1.02
N THR A 40 -9.18 12.46 -0.37
CA THR A 40 -8.45 11.95 0.79
C THR A 40 -7.38 10.97 0.34
N TYR A 41 -6.13 11.23 0.71
CA TYR A 41 -4.98 10.36 0.43
C TYR A 41 -4.38 9.87 1.74
N HIS A 42 -3.83 8.67 1.74
CA HIS A 42 -2.92 8.26 2.81
C HIS A 42 -1.66 9.14 2.77
N GLY A 43 -1.30 9.73 3.91
CA GLY A 43 -0.16 10.64 3.98
C GLY A 43 0.20 11.00 5.42
N GLU A 44 1.50 11.16 5.65
CA GLU A 44 2.07 11.55 6.94
C GLU A 44 3.09 12.67 6.73
N THR A 45 3.18 13.58 7.70
CA THR A 45 4.11 14.71 7.69
C THR A 45 4.93 14.72 8.95
N TYR A 46 6.24 14.94 8.82
CA TYR A 46 7.17 14.94 9.96
C TYR A 46 8.24 16.03 9.78
N GLY A 47 8.96 16.34 10.86
CA GLY A 47 10.05 17.32 10.85
C GLY A 47 9.59 18.75 11.12
N ASP A 48 10.52 19.69 10.92
CA ASP A 48 10.29 21.12 11.15
C ASP A 48 9.59 21.76 9.93
N PRO A 49 8.40 22.38 10.09
CA PRO A 49 7.67 23.01 8.98
C PRO A 49 8.37 24.24 8.38
N THR A 50 9.43 24.76 9.00
CA THR A 50 10.23 25.89 8.49
C THR A 50 11.33 25.45 7.51
N ASN A 51 11.65 24.15 7.45
CA ASN A 51 12.62 23.60 6.51
C ASN A 51 12.02 23.44 5.09
N PRO A 52 12.86 23.36 4.04
CA PRO A 52 12.41 23.02 2.71
C PRO A 52 11.64 21.69 2.67
N VAL A 53 10.51 21.67 1.95
CA VAL A 53 9.64 20.50 1.84
C VAL A 53 10.24 19.46 0.90
N VAL A 54 10.25 18.20 1.34
CA VAL A 54 10.53 17.02 0.50
C VAL A 54 9.28 16.17 0.42
N ILE A 55 8.82 15.87 -0.78
CA ILE A 55 7.65 15.01 -1.03
C ILE A 55 8.16 13.65 -1.49
N ILE A 56 7.81 12.59 -0.75
CA ILE A 56 8.16 11.21 -1.12
C ILE A 56 6.90 10.46 -1.53
N LEU A 57 6.93 9.90 -2.74
CA LEU A 57 5.85 9.08 -3.29
C LEU A 57 6.38 7.66 -3.53
N HIS A 58 5.69 6.65 -2.99
CA HIS A 58 6.04 5.26 -3.20
C HIS A 58 5.42 4.70 -4.50
N GLY A 59 5.97 3.61 -5.02
CA GLY A 59 5.42 2.88 -6.17
C GLY A 59 4.38 1.81 -5.79
N GLY A 60 3.70 1.24 -6.79
CA GLY A 60 2.79 0.08 -6.64
C GLY A 60 3.45 -1.26 -7.03
N PRO A 61 2.72 -2.40 -7.00
CA PRO A 61 1.30 -2.55 -6.69
C PRO A 61 1.02 -3.29 -5.34
N GLY A 62 2.01 -3.51 -4.49
CA GLY A 62 1.80 -4.32 -3.27
C GLY A 62 2.78 -4.11 -2.12
N SER A 63 3.71 -3.15 -2.24
CA SER A 63 4.55 -2.73 -1.12
C SER A 63 4.01 -1.41 -0.58
N ASP A 64 3.93 -1.29 0.73
CA ASP A 64 3.52 -0.04 1.38
C ASP A 64 4.72 0.91 1.61
N TYR A 65 4.37 2.11 2.08
CA TYR A 65 5.31 3.19 2.37
C TYR A 65 6.29 2.89 3.53
N ARG A 66 6.16 1.78 4.27
CA ARG A 66 6.98 1.54 5.48
C ARG A 66 8.46 1.39 5.19
N SER A 67 8.82 0.94 3.97
CA SER A 67 10.22 0.88 3.53
C SER A 67 10.90 2.25 3.47
N ILE A 68 10.11 3.33 3.37
CA ILE A 68 10.55 4.72 3.26
C ILE A 68 10.57 5.41 4.62
N LEU A 69 9.87 4.89 5.63
CA LEU A 69 9.83 5.47 6.98
C LEU A 69 11.20 5.56 7.65
N ASN A 70 12.13 4.68 7.32
CA ASN A 70 13.48 4.69 7.90
C ASN A 70 14.47 5.60 7.15
N LEU A 71 14.01 6.39 6.18
CA LEU A 71 14.80 7.46 5.55
C LEU A 71 14.71 8.80 6.32
N GLN A 72 14.01 8.80 7.45
CA GLN A 72 13.82 9.96 8.32
C GLN A 72 15.05 10.24 9.20
#